data_AF-A0A1F7T4Z6-F1
#
_entry.id   AF-A0A1F7T4Z6-F1
#
_cell.length_a   1.000
_cell.length_b   1.000
_cell.length_c   1.000
_cell.angle_alpha   90.00
_cell.angle_beta   90.00
_cell.angle_gamma   90.00
#
_symmetry.space_group_name_H-M   'P 1'
#
loop_
_entity.id
_entity.type
_entity.pdbx_description
1 polymer ?
#
loop_
_entity_poly.entity_id
_entity_poly.type
_entity_poly.pdbx_seq_one_letter_code
_entity_poly.pdbx_strand_id
1 'polypeptide(L)'
;MSLPTDHFIFPERELRRSVARAFSALQEAGEESVVLLAARPAGARSGVGWILPGAPVPRSPSPLHRVARFVEKPPLEAAEALLAEGALWNTFIMAGKARAMHRLIGKRYPGAAGEVSLYLALRREGAWKRELDRVFGRIEPFNLSTQVLEREADSLLMAPLGGVEWSDWGTPQGVWESLLSLGWRHKFSARSAAGNALSRQTCRFPRCVSQREVWEGVSP
;
A
#
# COMPACT_ATOMS: atom_id res chain seq x y z
N MET A 1 -12.16 0.92 -7.83
CA MET A 1 -11.04 0.21 -7.19
C MET A 1 -9.78 1.02 -7.41
N SER A 2 -8.91 1.10 -6.42
CA SER A 2 -7.58 1.69 -6.50
C SER A 2 -6.53 0.62 -6.13
N LEU A 3 -5.46 0.55 -6.91
CA LEU A 3 -4.35 -0.39 -6.77
C LEU A 3 -3.06 0.41 -6.95
N PRO A 4 -2.14 0.40 -5.97
CA PRO A 4 -0.80 0.92 -6.19
C PRO A 4 -0.08 0.11 -7.28
N THR A 5 0.71 0.78 -8.11
CA THR A 5 1.35 0.19 -9.30
C THR A 5 2.73 -0.40 -9.03
N ASP A 6 3.26 -0.19 -7.84
CA ASP A 6 4.60 -0.51 -7.36
C ASP A 6 4.62 -1.69 -6.37
N HIS A 7 3.49 -2.37 -6.18
CA HIS A 7 3.38 -3.49 -5.25
C HIS A 7 3.72 -4.84 -5.92
N PHE A 8 4.40 -5.70 -5.17
CA PHE A 8 4.56 -7.11 -5.49
C PHE A 8 3.48 -7.95 -4.83
N ILE A 9 2.82 -8.78 -5.64
CA ILE A 9 1.72 -9.63 -5.20
C ILE A 9 1.81 -10.98 -5.90
N PHE A 10 1.93 -12.07 -5.14
CA PHE A 10 2.04 -13.40 -5.70
C PHE A 10 1.24 -14.44 -4.89
N PRO A 11 0.51 -15.37 -5.53
CA PRO A 11 0.23 -15.42 -6.97
C PRO A 11 -0.95 -14.50 -7.34
N GLU A 12 -0.86 -13.83 -8.49
CA GLU A 12 -1.85 -12.83 -8.96
C GLU A 12 -3.30 -13.34 -9.00
N ARG A 13 -3.49 -14.66 -9.24
CA ARG A 13 -4.84 -15.26 -9.26
C ARG A 13 -5.58 -15.08 -7.94
N GLU A 14 -4.88 -15.10 -6.81
CA GLU A 14 -5.49 -14.95 -5.49
C GLU A 14 -5.82 -13.48 -5.19
N LEU A 15 -5.04 -12.54 -5.74
CA LEU A 15 -5.41 -11.13 -5.76
C LEU A 15 -6.73 -10.92 -6.52
N ARG A 16 -6.84 -11.46 -7.74
CA ARG A 16 -8.07 -11.33 -8.56
C ARG A 16 -9.28 -11.89 -7.82
N ARG A 17 -9.15 -13.04 -7.16
CA ARG A 17 -10.20 -13.63 -6.31
C ARG A 17 -10.55 -12.74 -5.11
N SER A 18 -9.54 -12.17 -4.45
CA SER A 18 -9.76 -11.28 -3.30
C SER A 18 -10.48 -10.00 -3.73
N VAL A 19 -10.10 -9.41 -4.86
CA VAL A 19 -10.77 -8.26 -5.46
C VAL A 19 -12.23 -8.59 -5.81
N ALA A 20 -12.48 -9.73 -6.44
CA ALA A 20 -13.84 -10.17 -6.75
C ALA A 20 -14.71 -10.30 -5.48
N ARG A 21 -14.17 -10.92 -4.43
CA ARG A 21 -14.84 -11.01 -3.12
C ARG A 21 -15.12 -9.64 -2.51
N ALA A 22 -14.17 -8.70 -2.62
CA ALA A 22 -14.36 -7.33 -2.13
C ALA A 22 -15.51 -6.61 -2.83
N PHE A 23 -15.63 -6.78 -4.15
CA PHE A 23 -16.76 -6.24 -4.92
C PHE A 23 -18.09 -6.88 -4.53
N SER A 24 -18.13 -8.20 -4.31
CA SER A 24 -19.33 -8.87 -3.79
C SER A 24 -19.70 -8.34 -2.40
N ALA A 25 -18.73 -8.19 -1.51
CA ALA A 25 -18.93 -7.66 -0.16
C ALA A 25 -19.47 -6.21 -0.17
N LEU A 26 -19.04 -5.37 -1.11
CA LEU A 26 -19.55 -4.01 -1.27
C LEU A 26 -21.05 -3.94 -1.62
N GLN A 27 -21.60 -4.97 -2.27
CA GLN A 27 -23.04 -5.00 -2.56
C GLN A 27 -23.87 -5.11 -1.29
N GLU A 28 -23.33 -5.78 -0.26
CA GLU A 28 -24.02 -5.99 1.02
C GLU A 28 -23.69 -4.91 2.05
N ALA A 29 -22.47 -4.39 2.02
CA ALA A 29 -22.01 -3.36 2.95
C ALA A 29 -22.58 -1.96 2.69
N GLY A 30 -23.30 -1.77 1.58
CA GLY A 30 -23.93 -0.51 1.21
C GLY A 30 -23.04 0.43 0.41
N GLU A 31 -23.66 1.45 -0.19
CA GLU A 31 -23.04 2.26 -1.24
C GLU A 31 -21.94 3.22 -0.77
N GLU A 32 -21.88 3.47 0.53
CA GLU A 32 -20.94 4.38 1.19
C GLU A 32 -19.70 3.65 1.74
N SER A 33 -19.61 2.34 1.54
CA SER A 33 -18.52 1.53 2.06
C SER A 33 -17.25 1.64 1.22
N VAL A 34 -16.12 1.76 1.91
CA VAL A 34 -14.77 1.63 1.37
C VAL A 34 -14.10 0.45 2.07
N VAL A 35 -13.70 -0.54 1.27
CA VAL A 35 -13.04 -1.76 1.74
C VAL A 35 -11.56 -1.68 1.43
N LEU A 36 -10.73 -1.84 2.46
CA LEU A 36 -9.28 -2.04 2.35
C LEU A 36 -8.97 -3.54 2.29
N LEU A 37 -8.15 -3.95 1.33
CA LEU A 37 -7.59 -5.29 1.33
C LEU A 37 -6.32 -5.31 2.18
N ALA A 38 -6.29 -6.15 3.21
CA ALA A 38 -5.19 -6.19 4.17
C ALA A 38 -4.38 -7.49 4.04
N ALA A 39 -3.06 -7.40 3.96
CA ALA A 39 -2.18 -8.55 3.84
C ALA A 39 -1.84 -9.12 5.22
N ARG A 40 -1.70 -10.45 5.29
CA ARG A 40 -1.20 -11.10 6.50
C ARG A 40 0.28 -10.73 6.70
N PRO A 41 0.68 -10.22 7.88
CA PRO A 41 2.08 -9.93 8.16
C PRO A 41 2.92 -11.20 8.24
N ALA A 42 4.14 -11.14 7.70
CA ALA A 42 5.19 -12.14 7.97
C ALA A 42 5.99 -11.82 9.25
N GLY A 43 5.85 -10.60 9.77
CA GLY A 43 6.51 -10.10 10.98
C GLY A 43 6.17 -8.64 11.25
N ALA A 44 6.71 -8.09 12.35
CA ALA A 44 6.57 -6.67 12.67
C ALA A 44 7.42 -5.82 11.72
N ARG A 45 6.86 -4.69 11.24
CA ARG A 45 7.51 -3.79 10.28
C ARG A 45 6.99 -2.38 10.47
N SER A 46 7.90 -1.43 10.65
CA SER A 46 7.58 0.00 10.81
C SER A 46 7.32 0.71 9.49
N GLY A 47 7.81 0.19 8.37
CA GLY A 47 7.72 0.83 7.05
C GLY A 47 6.33 0.78 6.37
N VAL A 48 5.33 0.14 6.99
CA VAL A 48 3.99 -0.04 6.40
C VAL A 48 2.88 0.32 7.37
N GLY A 49 1.70 0.63 6.83
CA GLY A 49 0.49 0.79 7.62
C GLY A 49 -0.04 -0.53 8.16
N TRP A 50 -0.78 -0.46 9.27
CA TRP A 50 -1.38 -1.59 9.96
C TRP A 50 -2.88 -1.35 10.19
N ILE A 51 -3.66 -2.42 10.10
CA ILE A 51 -5.12 -2.44 10.28
C ILE A 51 -5.46 -3.49 11.32
N LEU A 52 -5.99 -3.08 12.46
CA LEU A 52 -6.56 -3.98 13.44
C LEU A 52 -8.02 -4.29 13.06
N PRO A 53 -8.38 -5.56 12.81
CA PRO A 53 -9.76 -5.93 12.55
C PRO A 53 -10.67 -5.62 13.74
N GLY A 54 -11.82 -5.02 13.47
CA GLY A 54 -12.91 -4.84 14.41
C GLY A 54 -13.97 -5.92 14.28
N ALA A 55 -15.20 -5.58 14.67
CA ALA A 55 -16.33 -6.50 14.61
C ALA A 55 -16.57 -7.02 13.18
N PRO A 56 -16.89 -8.31 13.02
CA PRO A 56 -17.25 -8.86 11.73
C PRO A 56 -18.55 -8.23 11.23
N VAL A 57 -18.64 -7.96 9.92
CA VAL A 57 -19.87 -7.52 9.27
C VAL A 57 -20.75 -8.76 9.05
N PRO A 58 -21.95 -8.83 9.68
CA PRO A 58 -22.81 -10.01 9.58
C PRO A 58 -23.22 -10.30 8.14
N ARG A 59 -23.46 -11.59 7.84
CA ARG A 59 -24.03 -12.09 6.58
C ARG A 59 -23.20 -11.87 5.31
N SER A 60 -21.96 -11.37 5.43
CA SER A 60 -21.07 -11.25 4.28
C SER A 60 -20.64 -12.62 3.74
N PRO A 61 -20.67 -12.86 2.41
CA PRO A 61 -20.24 -14.11 1.78
C PRO A 61 -18.72 -14.31 1.85
N SER A 62 -17.98 -13.33 2.36
CA SER A 62 -16.53 -13.39 2.56
C SER A 62 -16.17 -12.65 3.85
N PRO A 63 -15.03 -12.97 4.49
CA PRO A 63 -14.63 -12.29 5.72
C PRO A 63 -14.51 -10.78 5.50
N LEU A 64 -15.39 -10.02 6.14
CA LEU A 64 -15.44 -8.56 6.08
C LEU A 64 -15.59 -8.04 7.51
N HIS A 65 -14.73 -7.11 7.89
CA HIS A 65 -14.67 -6.59 9.26
C HIS A 65 -14.72 -5.07 9.22
N ARG A 66 -15.26 -4.46 10.28
CA ARG A 66 -14.98 -3.05 10.59
C ARG A 66 -13.49 -2.88 10.82
N VAL A 67 -12.95 -1.69 10.62
CA VAL A 67 -11.59 -1.36 11.05
C VAL A 67 -11.65 -0.79 12.46
N ALA A 68 -11.07 -1.48 13.45
CA ALA A 68 -11.03 -0.99 14.83
C ALA A 68 -9.90 0.02 15.04
N ARG A 69 -8.77 -0.19 14.38
CA ARG A 69 -7.63 0.73 14.42
C ARG A 69 -6.93 0.70 13.07
N PHE A 70 -6.54 1.86 12.58
CA PHE A 70 -5.62 2.02 11.46
C PHE A 70 -4.41 2.77 12.01
N VAL A 71 -3.19 2.32 11.71
CA VAL A 71 -1.95 2.97 12.17
C VAL A 71 -0.95 3.02 11.02
N GLU A 72 -0.66 4.19 10.48
CA GLU A 72 0.32 4.34 9.40
C GLU A 72 1.74 4.32 9.97
N LYS A 73 2.57 3.38 9.49
CA LYS A 73 4.02 3.34 9.74
C LYS A 73 4.43 3.53 11.21
N PRO A 74 3.89 2.69 12.13
CA PRO A 74 4.24 2.78 13.55
C PRO A 74 5.72 2.49 13.81
N PRO A 75 6.30 2.97 14.92
CA PRO A 75 7.61 2.48 15.37
C PRO A 75 7.57 0.97 15.61
N LEU A 76 8.73 0.32 15.59
CA LEU A 76 8.83 -1.15 15.62
C LEU A 76 8.12 -1.77 16.84
N GLU A 77 8.32 -1.21 18.04
CA GLU A 77 7.67 -1.66 19.27
C GLU A 77 6.13 -1.66 19.16
N ALA A 78 5.56 -0.60 18.57
CA ALA A 78 4.12 -0.53 18.35
C ALA A 78 3.65 -1.50 17.25
N ALA A 79 4.49 -1.76 16.24
CA ALA A 79 4.21 -2.79 15.22
C ALA A 79 4.21 -4.21 15.81
N GLU A 80 5.08 -4.50 16.79
CA GLU A 80 5.10 -5.77 17.51
C GLU A 80 3.83 -5.96 18.35
N ALA A 81 3.38 -4.91 19.06
CA ALA A 81 2.12 -4.93 19.78
C ALA A 81 0.92 -5.15 18.85
N LEU A 82 0.87 -4.43 17.72
CA LEU A 82 -0.15 -4.61 16.68
C LEU A 82 -0.17 -6.04 16.13
N LEU A 83 1.00 -6.63 15.88
CA LEU A 83 1.11 -8.00 15.42
C LEU A 83 0.54 -8.99 16.46
N ALA A 84 0.85 -8.79 17.74
CA ALA A 84 0.33 -9.61 18.83
C ALA A 84 -1.20 -9.48 18.99
N GLU A 85 -1.77 -8.31 18.68
CA GLU A 85 -3.21 -8.06 18.62
C GLU A 85 -3.89 -8.68 17.37
N GLY A 86 -3.11 -9.27 16.44
CA GLY A 86 -3.63 -9.87 15.21
C GLY A 86 -3.92 -8.85 14.10
N ALA A 87 -3.30 -7.67 14.14
CA ALA A 87 -3.41 -6.68 13.08
C ALA A 87 -2.77 -7.18 11.76
N LEU A 88 -3.25 -6.63 10.65
CA LEU A 88 -2.80 -6.93 9.29
C LEU A 88 -2.08 -5.74 8.67
N TRP A 89 -1.27 -5.97 7.65
CA TRP A 89 -0.68 -4.87 6.88
C TRP A 89 -1.71 -4.21 5.97
N ASN A 90 -1.76 -2.88 5.98
CA ASN A 90 -2.47 -2.10 4.98
C ASN A 90 -1.74 -2.19 3.63
N THR A 91 -2.46 -2.57 2.58
CA THR A 91 -1.90 -2.65 1.22
C THR A 91 -2.27 -1.48 0.33
N PHE A 92 -3.06 -0.51 0.81
CA PHE A 92 -3.69 0.56 0.01
C PHE A 92 -4.52 0.08 -1.20
N ILE A 93 -4.75 -1.23 -1.34
CA ILE A 93 -5.69 -1.76 -2.31
C ILE A 93 -7.09 -1.52 -1.77
N MET A 94 -7.84 -0.67 -2.47
CA MET A 94 -9.14 -0.18 -2.01
C MET A 94 -10.24 -0.50 -3.02
N ALA A 95 -11.36 -0.99 -2.52
CA ALA A 95 -12.59 -1.18 -3.28
C ALA A 95 -13.71 -0.32 -2.69
N GLY A 96 -14.43 0.39 -3.54
CA GLY A 96 -15.53 1.27 -3.14
C GLY A 96 -16.00 2.09 -4.32
N LYS A 97 -17.16 2.74 -4.16
CA LYS A 97 -17.65 3.70 -5.15
C LYS A 97 -16.81 4.98 -5.06
N ALA A 98 -16.56 5.66 -6.17
CA ALA A 98 -15.81 6.92 -6.18
C ALA A 98 -16.46 7.97 -5.25
N ARG A 99 -17.80 8.00 -5.19
CA ARG A 99 -18.56 8.85 -4.26
C ARG A 99 -18.29 8.54 -2.78
N ALA A 100 -18.09 7.27 -2.42
CA ALA A 100 -17.82 6.86 -1.05
C ALA A 100 -16.44 7.38 -0.61
N MET A 101 -15.42 7.24 -1.46
CA MET A 101 -14.10 7.80 -1.22
C MET A 101 -14.13 9.33 -1.16
N HIS A 102 -14.85 9.98 -2.08
CA HIS A 102 -15.02 11.44 -2.07
C HIS A 102 -15.69 11.96 -0.79
N ARG A 103 -16.74 11.27 -0.31
CA ARG A 103 -17.39 11.59 0.96
C ARG A 103 -16.50 11.33 2.16
N LEU A 104 -15.76 10.22 2.17
CA LEU A 104 -14.78 9.91 3.21
C LEU A 104 -13.73 11.03 3.35
N ILE A 105 -13.13 11.46 2.23
CA ILE A 105 -12.19 12.59 2.18
C ILE A 105 -12.89 13.88 2.67
N GLY A 106 -14.12 14.13 2.22
CA GLY A 106 -14.88 15.33 2.57
C GLY A 106 -15.18 15.49 4.06
N LYS A 107 -15.17 14.42 4.87
CA LYS A 107 -15.30 14.52 6.33
C LYS A 107 -14.16 15.30 6.98
N ARG A 108 -12.94 15.19 6.42
CA ARG A 108 -11.72 15.83 6.93
C ARG A 108 -11.32 17.05 6.10
N TYR A 109 -11.55 16.98 4.79
CA TYR A 109 -11.14 17.99 3.81
C TYR A 109 -12.33 18.46 2.96
N PRO A 110 -13.34 19.12 3.57
CA PRO A 110 -14.52 19.57 2.85
C PRO A 110 -14.20 20.57 1.72
N GLY A 111 -13.17 21.40 1.88
CA GLY A 111 -12.70 22.32 0.84
C GLY A 111 -12.20 21.58 -0.40
N ALA A 112 -11.33 20.58 -0.22
CA ALA A 112 -10.83 19.76 -1.32
C ALA A 112 -11.97 18.98 -2.00
N ALA A 113 -12.87 18.39 -1.22
CA ALA A 113 -14.05 17.72 -1.75
C ALA A 113 -14.96 18.69 -2.52
N GLY A 114 -15.12 19.92 -2.03
CA GLY A 114 -15.89 20.98 -2.68
C GLY A 114 -15.33 21.40 -4.03
N GLU A 115 -14.01 21.60 -4.15
CA GLU A 115 -13.36 21.91 -5.44
C GLU A 115 -13.56 20.77 -6.46
N VAL A 116 -13.44 19.51 -6.03
CA VAL A 116 -13.72 18.35 -6.89
C VAL A 116 -15.19 18.29 -7.30
N SER A 117 -16.13 18.54 -6.38
CA SER A 117 -17.56 18.58 -6.69
C SER A 117 -17.91 19.69 -7.67
N LEU A 118 -17.34 20.88 -7.49
CA LEU A 118 -17.52 22.02 -8.38
C LEU A 118 -16.99 21.70 -9.78
N TYR A 119 -15.81 21.09 -9.88
CA TYR A 119 -15.26 20.60 -11.14
C TYR A 119 -16.21 19.62 -11.83
N LEU A 120 -16.69 18.60 -11.11
CA LEU A 120 -17.58 17.60 -11.69
C LEU A 120 -18.91 18.19 -12.18
N ALA A 121 -19.42 19.22 -11.52
CA ALA A 121 -20.65 19.92 -11.92
C ALA A 121 -20.45 20.85 -13.13
N LEU A 122 -19.28 21.46 -13.27
CA LEU A 122 -18.99 22.46 -14.31
C LEU A 122 -18.23 21.90 -15.52
N ARG A 123 -17.68 20.68 -15.43
CA ARG A 123 -16.82 20.10 -16.47
C ARG A 123 -17.53 20.13 -17.82
N ARG A 124 -16.83 20.64 -18.83
CA ARG A 124 -17.27 20.61 -20.24
C ARG A 124 -16.41 19.64 -21.03
N GLU A 125 -17.00 18.99 -22.01
CA GLU A 125 -16.25 18.13 -22.93
C GLU A 125 -15.18 18.96 -23.67
N GLY A 126 -13.95 18.44 -23.74
CA GLY A 126 -12.86 19.02 -24.53
C GLY A 126 -11.91 20.01 -23.83
N ALA A 127 -12.17 20.47 -22.59
CA ALA A 127 -11.32 21.46 -21.89
C ALA A 127 -10.66 20.95 -20.59
N TRP A 128 -10.66 19.63 -20.36
CA TRP A 128 -10.41 19.04 -19.04
C TRP A 128 -9.05 19.37 -18.41
N LYS A 129 -7.96 19.47 -19.19
CA LYS A 129 -6.61 19.61 -18.62
C LYS A 129 -6.40 20.94 -17.87
N ARG A 130 -6.76 22.06 -18.50
CA ARG A 130 -6.63 23.40 -17.89
C ARG A 130 -7.58 23.57 -16.69
N GLU A 131 -8.75 22.95 -16.76
CA GLU A 131 -9.72 22.97 -15.66
C GLU A 131 -9.21 22.16 -14.46
N LEU A 132 -8.64 20.97 -14.71
CA LEU A 132 -8.01 20.17 -13.66
C LEU A 132 -6.84 20.91 -13.00
N ASP A 133 -5.94 21.51 -13.76
CA ASP A 133 -4.79 22.24 -13.17
C ASP A 133 -5.24 23.35 -12.21
N ARG A 134 -6.31 24.07 -12.56
CA ARG A 134 -6.89 25.11 -11.69
C ARG A 134 -7.53 24.54 -10.43
N VAL A 135 -8.26 23.44 -10.57
CA VAL A 135 -8.95 22.77 -9.45
C VAL A 135 -7.90 22.21 -8.49
N PHE A 136 -6.92 21.46 -9.00
CA PHE A 136 -5.82 20.94 -8.18
C PHE A 136 -4.99 22.06 -7.54
N GLY A 137 -4.79 23.19 -8.23
CA GLY A 137 -4.09 24.35 -7.67
C GLY A 137 -4.78 25.03 -6.49
N ARG A 138 -6.06 24.71 -6.23
CA ARG A 138 -6.82 25.21 -5.05
C ARG A 138 -6.93 24.19 -3.92
N ILE A 139 -6.53 22.95 -4.18
CA ILE A 139 -6.59 21.88 -3.19
C ILE A 139 -5.29 21.91 -2.40
N GLU A 140 -5.38 22.27 -1.12
CA GLU A 140 -4.29 22.11 -0.17
C GLU A 140 -3.85 20.64 -0.10
N PRO A 141 -2.54 20.33 -0.24
CA PRO A 141 -2.05 18.96 -0.16
C PRO A 141 -2.33 18.33 1.22
N PHE A 142 -2.72 17.05 1.21
CA PHE A 142 -2.92 16.28 2.44
C PHE A 142 -2.48 14.83 2.27
N ASN A 143 -2.15 14.18 3.39
CA ASN A 143 -1.80 12.77 3.44
C ASN A 143 -3.06 11.93 3.61
N LEU A 144 -3.40 11.16 2.58
CA LEU A 144 -4.57 10.28 2.60
C LEU A 144 -4.53 9.28 3.76
N SER A 145 -3.37 8.70 4.07
CA SER A 145 -3.28 7.67 5.11
C SER A 145 -3.44 8.25 6.51
N THR A 146 -2.55 9.16 6.93
CA THR A 146 -2.48 9.65 8.32
C THR A 146 -3.57 10.68 8.66
N GLN A 147 -4.08 11.40 7.66
CA GLN A 147 -5.04 12.48 7.89
C GLN A 147 -6.48 12.15 7.49
N VAL A 148 -6.70 11.10 6.67
CA VAL A 148 -8.04 10.61 6.31
C VAL A 148 -8.27 9.19 6.80
N LEU A 149 -7.56 8.18 6.29
CA LEU A 149 -7.85 6.77 6.59
C LEU A 149 -7.67 6.45 8.08
N GLU A 150 -6.59 6.94 8.69
CA GLU A 150 -6.31 6.76 10.11
C GLU A 150 -7.34 7.48 11.00
N ARG A 151 -7.81 8.65 10.57
CA ARG A 151 -8.77 9.48 11.34
C ARG A 151 -10.22 9.04 11.18
N GLU A 152 -10.52 8.35 10.09
CA GLU A 152 -11.86 7.87 9.74
C GLU A 152 -11.93 6.34 9.73
N ALA A 153 -11.09 5.68 10.53
CA ALA A 153 -10.98 4.22 10.63
C ALA A 153 -12.36 3.54 10.81
N ASP A 154 -13.22 4.08 11.65
CA ASP A 154 -14.57 3.53 11.93
C ASP A 154 -15.50 3.54 10.69
N SER A 155 -15.18 4.37 9.70
CA SER A 155 -15.92 4.45 8.42
C SER A 155 -15.43 3.43 7.39
N LEU A 156 -14.34 2.73 7.69
CA LEU A 156 -13.70 1.78 6.78
C LEU A 156 -14.11 0.35 7.11
N LEU A 157 -14.10 -0.47 6.07
CA LEU A 157 -14.16 -1.91 6.17
C LEU A 157 -12.84 -2.49 5.71
N MET A 158 -12.54 -3.70 6.16
CA MET A 158 -11.39 -4.44 5.69
C MET A 158 -11.78 -5.88 5.32
N ALA A 159 -11.09 -6.41 4.33
CA ALA A 159 -11.12 -7.83 3.99
C ALA A 159 -9.68 -8.36 3.89
N PRO A 160 -9.37 -9.53 4.47
CA PRO A 160 -8.03 -10.09 4.38
C PRO A 160 -7.74 -10.56 2.94
N LEU A 161 -6.53 -10.27 2.46
CA LEU A 161 -5.98 -10.89 1.27
C LEU A 161 -5.62 -12.35 1.59
N GLY A 162 -6.34 -13.28 0.96
CA GLY A 162 -6.12 -14.70 1.17
C GLY A 162 -5.05 -15.26 0.25
N GLY A 163 -4.08 -15.99 0.81
CA GLY A 163 -3.14 -16.81 0.03
C GLY A 163 -2.20 -16.04 -0.88
N VAL A 164 -1.90 -14.79 -0.57
CA VAL A 164 -0.91 -13.98 -1.28
C VAL A 164 0.29 -13.67 -0.40
N GLU A 165 1.46 -13.66 -1.02
CA GLU A 165 2.59 -12.87 -0.59
C GLU A 165 2.40 -11.44 -1.10
N TRP A 166 2.64 -10.46 -0.23
CA TRP A 166 2.52 -9.05 -0.56
C TRP A 166 3.74 -8.29 -0.05
N SER A 167 4.26 -7.40 -0.87
CA SER A 167 5.27 -6.41 -0.50
C SER A 167 4.99 -5.12 -1.26
N ASP A 168 5.15 -3.98 -0.59
CA ASP A 168 5.08 -2.65 -1.20
C ASP A 168 6.36 -2.29 -1.97
N TRP A 169 7.38 -3.16 -1.94
CA TRP A 169 8.70 -2.91 -2.55
C TRP A 169 9.32 -1.56 -2.17
N GLY A 170 8.91 -1.00 -1.03
CA GLY A 170 9.39 0.31 -0.56
C GLY A 170 10.84 0.29 -0.05
N THR A 171 11.45 -0.88 0.11
CA THR A 171 12.84 -1.04 0.55
C THR A 171 13.60 -2.09 -0.28
N PRO A 172 14.94 -1.96 -0.42
CA PRO A 172 15.75 -2.99 -1.07
C PRO A 172 15.60 -4.38 -0.45
N GLN A 173 15.44 -4.45 0.87
CA GLN A 173 15.20 -5.68 1.61
C GLN A 173 13.89 -6.34 1.20
N GLY A 174 12.80 -5.57 1.09
CA GLY A 174 11.49 -6.09 0.68
C GLY A 174 11.49 -6.66 -0.74
N VAL A 175 12.27 -6.07 -1.66
CA VAL A 175 12.50 -6.63 -3.01
C VAL A 175 13.26 -7.94 -2.92
N TRP A 176 14.34 -7.98 -2.13
CA TRP A 176 15.16 -9.18 -1.96
C TRP A 176 14.37 -10.35 -1.38
N GLU A 177 13.58 -10.11 -0.34
CA GLU A 177 12.69 -11.12 0.28
C GLU A 177 11.70 -11.70 -0.72
N SER A 178 11.12 -10.85 -1.56
CA SER A 178 10.19 -11.28 -2.63
C SER A 178 10.89 -12.13 -3.69
N LEU A 179 12.14 -11.81 -4.06
CA LEU A 179 12.91 -12.63 -4.99
C LEU A 179 13.26 -13.99 -4.40
N LEU A 180 13.66 -14.02 -3.12
CA LEU A 180 13.96 -15.27 -2.41
C LEU A 180 12.73 -16.18 -2.30
N SER A 181 11.54 -15.63 -2.02
CA SER A 181 10.30 -16.42 -1.93
C SER A 181 9.91 -17.06 -3.27
N LEU A 182 10.21 -16.38 -4.39
CA LEU A 182 10.08 -16.92 -5.74
C LEU A 182 11.15 -17.97 -6.11
N GLY A 183 12.06 -18.31 -5.18
CA GLY A 183 13.13 -19.28 -5.41
C GLY A 183 14.29 -18.73 -6.23
N TRP A 184 14.43 -17.40 -6.36
CA TRP A 184 15.55 -16.80 -7.05
C TRP A 184 16.84 -17.01 -6.27
N ARG A 185 17.78 -17.75 -6.84
CA ARG A 185 19.10 -18.02 -6.25
C ARG A 185 20.14 -17.12 -6.88
N HIS A 186 20.71 -16.20 -6.09
CA HIS A 186 21.77 -15.30 -6.54
C HIS A 186 23.06 -16.08 -6.80
N LYS A 187 23.71 -15.87 -7.96
CA LYS A 187 24.96 -16.55 -8.35
C LYS A 187 26.20 -16.16 -7.53
N PHE A 188 26.11 -15.27 -6.53
CA PHE A 188 27.27 -14.94 -5.67
C PHE A 188 27.52 -15.92 -4.50
N SER A 189 26.70 -16.94 -4.28
CA SER A 189 26.91 -17.85 -3.14
C SER A 189 27.94 -18.98 -3.40
N ALA A 190 28.91 -18.80 -4.30
CA ALA A 190 29.88 -19.85 -4.64
C ALA A 190 31.36 -19.47 -4.48
N ARG A 191 31.70 -18.42 -3.70
CA ARG A 191 33.10 -18.18 -3.27
C ARG A 191 33.17 -17.57 -1.87
N SER A 192 32.85 -18.35 -0.85
CA SER A 192 33.26 -18.06 0.53
C SER A 192 33.44 -19.36 1.31
N ALA A 193 34.28 -20.25 0.77
CA ALA A 193 34.78 -21.42 1.47
C ALA A 193 36.13 -21.84 0.85
N ALA A 194 37.14 -20.97 0.98
CA ALA A 194 38.57 -21.31 0.94
C ALA A 194 39.36 -20.01 1.16
N GLY A 195 40.29 -20.03 2.12
CA GLY A 195 41.09 -18.88 2.51
C GLY A 195 42.08 -18.39 1.45
N ASN A 196 42.65 -17.23 1.75
CA ASN A 196 43.90 -16.67 1.24
C ASN A 196 44.12 -16.70 -0.28
N ALA A 197 43.89 -15.55 -0.93
CA ALA A 197 44.93 -14.79 -1.64
C ALA A 197 44.28 -13.64 -2.41
N LEU A 198 44.75 -12.43 -2.14
CA LEU A 198 44.56 -11.28 -3.02
C LEU A 198 45.18 -11.62 -4.39
N SER A 199 44.36 -11.84 -5.41
CA SER A 199 44.82 -11.73 -6.79
C SER A 199 43.89 -10.81 -7.58
N ARG A 200 44.50 -9.72 -8.05
CA ARG A 200 43.91 -8.77 -8.99
C ARG A 200 43.66 -9.50 -10.31
N GLN A 201 42.40 -9.76 -10.65
CA GLN A 201 42.01 -10.12 -12.03
C GLN A 201 40.82 -9.27 -12.49
N THR A 202 41.22 -8.15 -13.10
CA THR A 202 40.63 -7.50 -14.28
C THR A 202 39.19 -7.86 -14.64
N CYS A 203 38.28 -6.95 -14.27
CA CYS A 203 36.94 -6.86 -14.83
C CYS A 203 37.03 -6.55 -16.33
N ARG A 204 36.41 -7.36 -17.19
CA ARG A 204 36.39 -7.18 -18.65
C ARG A 204 34.96 -6.89 -19.12
N PHE A 205 34.40 -5.77 -18.68
CA PHE A 205 33.30 -5.03 -19.33
C PHE A 205 33.41 -3.55 -18.90
N PRO A 206 33.16 -2.57 -19.80
CA PRO A 206 33.41 -1.16 -19.52
C PRO A 206 32.33 -0.59 -18.60
N ARG A 207 32.76 0.15 -17.58
CA ARG A 207 31.98 0.79 -16.50
C ARG A 207 31.62 -0.09 -15.30
N CYS A 208 32.64 -0.66 -14.66
CA CYS A 208 32.65 -0.76 -13.20
C CYS A 208 32.88 0.66 -12.63
N VAL A 209 31.82 1.32 -12.17
CA VAL A 209 31.97 2.48 -11.28
C VAL A 209 32.30 1.92 -9.90
N SER A 210 33.43 2.34 -9.36
CA SER A 210 33.89 1.90 -8.03
C SER A 210 32.86 2.31 -6.96
N GLN A 211 32.56 1.38 -6.04
CA GLN A 211 31.57 1.55 -4.97
C GLN A 211 32.00 2.53 -3.85
N ARG A 212 32.66 3.65 -4.18
CA ARG A 212 32.98 4.69 -3.18
C ARG A 212 32.63 6.12 -3.55
N GLU A 213 32.07 6.42 -4.73
CA GLU A 213 31.80 7.81 -5.13
C GLU A 213 30.41 8.04 -5.73
N VAL A 214 29.36 7.40 -5.19
CA VAL A 214 27.98 7.70 -5.66
C VAL A 214 27.09 8.34 -4.58
N TRP A 215 27.49 8.37 -3.30
CA TRP A 215 26.56 8.84 -2.25
C TRP A 215 27.22 9.62 -1.10
N GLU A 216 28.24 10.42 -1.37
CA GLU A 216 28.55 11.57 -0.50
C GLU A 216 27.97 12.82 -1.14
N GLY A 217 26.83 13.27 -0.61
CA GLY A 217 26.30 14.58 -0.97
C GLY A 217 24.78 14.70 -1.06
N VAL A 218 24.01 14.14 -0.13
CA VAL A 218 22.72 14.72 0.26
C VAL A 218 22.42 14.44 1.73
N SER A 219 22.67 15.42 2.58
CA SER A 219 21.92 15.73 3.82
C SER A 219 22.39 17.09 4.35
N PRO A 220 21.55 17.86 5.07
CA PRO A 220 20.12 17.72 5.32
C PRO A 220 19.25 18.54 4.35
#